data_AF-A0AAE1HFW9-F1
#
_entry.id   AF-A0AAE1HFW9-F1
#
_cell.length_a   1.000
_cell.length_b   1.000
_cell.length_c   1.000
_cell.angle_alpha   90.00
_cell.angle_beta   90.00
_cell.angle_gamma   90.00
#
_symmetry.space_group_name_H-M   'P 1'
#
loop_
_entity.id
_entity.type
_entity.pdbx_description
1 polymer ?
#
loop_
_entity_poly.entity_id
_entity_poly.type
_entity_poly.pdbx_seq_one_letter_code
_entity_poly.pdbx_strand_id
1 'polypeptide(L)'
;MNFHDERFAKHPRFRYFALNSIMRWNALKNGGVFVKKNSSFNNMKKDELREELQNNPSLLKKILFYNSNLRWSRSSWYARGQELLAMIEQLGLPTLFFTLSAADLHWPDLFHYLAPDEDLNSMTETRRRKLIEENPYKVDSFFMQRGEKFITEVLKSKFNVKDMWFRIEYQHRTRLSEVIDLKKDLAELLNRVQRHTKHQAGYRWRKNKKTKKYECRFKFPKELAEETIIKRSEDNDVELVTARNDNLLNKYNAYIIQTWRANIDVSPVLSKRALVNYLAKYISKSETKSEELTELLQIQMDKTDSDTSAKSIIQQIYMKSCCERDIRKFFKLIATLYLENNED
;
A
#
# COMPACT_ATOMS: atom_id res chain seq x y z
N MET A 1 -26.02 -7.44 -7.53
CA MET A 1 -25.93 -8.90 -7.33
C MET A 1 -26.50 -9.18 -5.95
N ASN A 2 -27.74 -9.68 -5.89
CA ASN A 2 -28.40 -10.07 -4.64
C ASN A 2 -28.04 -11.52 -4.35
N PHE A 3 -26.94 -11.72 -3.62
CA PHE A 3 -26.57 -13.06 -3.17
C PHE A 3 -26.94 -13.22 -1.70
N HIS A 4 -27.98 -14.00 -1.43
CA HIS A 4 -28.45 -14.30 -0.07
C HIS A 4 -27.71 -15.50 0.58
N ASP A 5 -26.80 -16.16 -0.14
CA ASP A 5 -26.13 -17.39 0.30
C ASP A 5 -24.67 -17.16 0.67
N GLU A 6 -24.32 -17.08 1.96
CA GLU A 6 -22.95 -16.79 2.38
C GLU A 6 -21.92 -17.92 2.13
N ARG A 7 -22.32 -19.09 1.61
CA ARG A 7 -21.40 -20.24 1.43
C ARG A 7 -20.22 -19.91 0.52
N PHE A 8 -20.43 -19.11 -0.53
CA PHE A 8 -19.33 -18.68 -1.40
C PHE A 8 -18.39 -17.68 -0.71
N ALA A 9 -18.90 -16.80 0.16
CA ALA A 9 -18.09 -15.78 0.85
C ALA A 9 -17.14 -16.42 1.87
N LYS A 10 -17.55 -17.56 2.45
CA LYS A 10 -16.75 -18.39 3.38
C LYS A 10 -15.70 -19.24 2.67
N HIS A 11 -15.80 -19.44 1.34
CA HIS A 11 -14.84 -20.25 0.62
C HIS A 11 -13.48 -19.53 0.50
N PRO A 12 -12.36 -20.11 1.01
CA PRO A 12 -11.08 -19.41 1.14
C PRO A 12 -10.54 -18.83 -0.16
N ARG A 13 -10.86 -19.47 -1.31
CA ARG A 13 -10.41 -19.05 -2.64
C ARG A 13 -11.41 -18.15 -3.39
N PHE A 14 -12.65 -18.03 -2.94
CA PHE A 14 -13.68 -17.33 -3.71
C PHE A 14 -13.37 -15.83 -3.86
N ARG A 15 -12.86 -15.18 -2.81
CA ARG A 15 -12.39 -13.78 -2.90
C ARG A 15 -11.32 -13.56 -3.98
N TYR A 16 -10.45 -14.54 -4.20
CA TYR A 16 -9.42 -14.50 -5.24
C TYR A 16 -10.07 -14.66 -6.62
N PHE A 17 -11.00 -15.61 -6.75
CA PHE A 17 -11.79 -15.80 -7.96
C PHE A 17 -12.62 -14.57 -8.31
N ALA A 18 -13.34 -13.99 -7.35
CA ALA A 18 -14.18 -12.81 -7.53
C ALA A 18 -13.32 -11.58 -7.89
N LEU A 19 -12.21 -11.34 -7.18
CA LEU A 19 -11.29 -10.25 -7.54
C LEU A 19 -10.73 -10.44 -8.95
N ASN A 20 -10.21 -11.64 -9.25
CA ASN A 20 -9.70 -11.95 -10.59
C ASN A 20 -10.78 -11.78 -11.66
N SER A 21 -12.02 -12.18 -11.38
CA SER A 21 -13.15 -12.04 -12.31
C SER A 21 -13.50 -10.57 -12.54
N ILE A 22 -13.55 -9.75 -11.49
CA ILE A 22 -13.80 -8.30 -11.60
C ILE A 22 -12.66 -7.62 -12.36
N MET A 23 -11.41 -7.94 -12.05
CA MET A 23 -10.24 -7.39 -12.74
C MET A 23 -10.25 -7.76 -14.23
N ARG A 24 -10.52 -9.03 -14.56
CA ARG A 24 -10.66 -9.50 -15.95
C ARG A 24 -11.82 -8.81 -16.65
N TRP A 25 -12.98 -8.71 -16.02
CA TRP A 25 -14.15 -8.05 -16.60
C TRP A 25 -13.88 -6.58 -16.90
N ASN A 26 -13.23 -5.87 -15.97
CA ASN A 26 -12.81 -4.49 -16.18
C ASN A 26 -11.77 -4.38 -17.30
N ALA A 27 -10.81 -5.29 -17.39
CA ALA A 27 -9.82 -5.32 -18.48
C ALA A 27 -10.49 -5.52 -19.85
N LEU A 28 -11.43 -6.46 -19.95
CA LEU A 28 -12.22 -6.68 -21.17
C LEU A 28 -13.01 -5.42 -21.56
N LYS A 29 -13.71 -4.81 -20.58
CA LYS A 29 -14.48 -3.59 -20.79
C LYS A 29 -13.59 -2.44 -21.27
N ASN A 30 -12.45 -2.22 -20.62
CA ASN A 30 -11.51 -1.16 -20.99
C ASN A 30 -10.93 -1.36 -22.38
N GLY A 31 -10.55 -2.60 -22.74
CA GLY A 31 -10.07 -2.90 -24.09
C GLY A 31 -11.14 -2.63 -25.15
N GLY A 32 -12.40 -2.98 -24.85
CA GLY A 32 -13.53 -2.66 -25.71
C GLY A 32 -13.76 -1.15 -25.87
N VAL A 33 -13.65 -0.38 -24.79
CA VAL A 33 -13.77 1.08 -24.82
C VAL A 33 -12.62 1.72 -25.60
N PHE A 34 -11.38 1.24 -25.42
CA PHE A 34 -10.23 1.73 -26.17
C PHE A 34 -10.44 1.56 -27.68
N VAL A 35 -10.81 0.36 -28.11
CA VAL A 35 -11.05 0.04 -29.52
C VAL A 35 -12.23 0.85 -30.06
N LYS A 36 -13.32 0.99 -29.31
CA LYS A 36 -14.46 1.84 -29.70
C LYS A 36 -14.05 3.31 -29.92
N LYS A 37 -13.12 3.83 -29.12
CA LYS A 37 -12.60 5.22 -29.23
C LYS A 37 -11.52 5.38 -30.29
N ASN A 38 -10.95 4.29 -30.79
CA ASN A 38 -9.90 4.28 -31.81
C ASN A 38 -10.35 3.31 -32.91
N SER A 39 -11.28 3.76 -33.76
CA SER A 39 -11.99 2.94 -34.74
C SER A 39 -11.07 2.19 -35.73
N SER A 40 -9.85 2.67 -35.93
CA SER A 40 -8.81 1.97 -36.70
C SER A 40 -8.54 0.54 -36.22
N PHE A 41 -8.76 0.25 -34.93
CA PHE A 41 -8.56 -1.09 -34.36
C PHE A 41 -9.78 -2.02 -34.45
N ASN A 42 -10.95 -1.55 -34.91
CA ASN A 42 -12.18 -2.35 -34.90
C ASN A 42 -12.09 -3.59 -35.79
N ASN A 43 -11.49 -3.44 -36.97
CA ASN A 43 -11.38 -4.50 -37.97
C ASN A 43 -9.95 -5.02 -38.13
N MET A 44 -9.00 -4.43 -37.39
CA MET A 44 -7.58 -4.75 -37.48
C MET A 44 -7.30 -6.17 -36.99
N LYS A 45 -6.45 -6.89 -37.73
CA LYS A 45 -5.98 -8.24 -37.40
C LYS A 45 -4.60 -8.21 -36.73
N LYS A 46 -4.11 -9.38 -36.30
CA LYS A 46 -2.86 -9.49 -35.54
C LYS A 46 -1.67 -8.87 -36.28
N ASP A 47 -1.53 -9.18 -37.56
CA ASP A 47 -0.35 -8.80 -38.34
C ASP A 47 -0.36 -7.30 -38.66
N GLU A 48 -1.52 -6.74 -38.99
CA GLU A 48 -1.71 -5.28 -39.14
C GLU A 48 -1.44 -4.54 -37.82
N LEU A 49 -1.89 -5.08 -36.68
CA LEU A 49 -1.56 -4.52 -35.37
C LEU A 49 -0.06 -4.58 -35.09
N ARG A 50 0.63 -5.62 -35.55
CA ARG A 50 2.09 -5.76 -35.41
C ARG A 50 2.82 -4.67 -36.16
N GLU A 51 2.44 -4.47 -37.40
CA GLU A 51 3.01 -3.47 -38.28
C GLU A 51 2.76 -2.06 -37.73
N GLU A 52 1.54 -1.78 -37.27
CA GLU A 52 1.19 -0.49 -36.66
C GLU A 52 2.01 -0.22 -35.39
N LEU A 53 2.26 -1.25 -34.56
CA LEU A 53 3.08 -1.12 -33.36
C LEU A 53 4.58 -0.95 -33.67
N GLN A 54 5.06 -1.54 -34.76
CA GLN A 54 6.43 -1.36 -35.25
C GLN A 54 6.63 0.05 -35.82
N ASN A 55 5.68 0.53 -36.61
CA ASN A 55 5.68 1.86 -37.22
C ASN A 55 5.45 2.96 -36.19
N ASN A 56 4.71 2.68 -35.12
CA ASN A 56 4.41 3.61 -34.05
C ASN A 56 4.66 3.02 -32.65
N PRO A 57 5.93 3.01 -32.18
CA PRO A 57 6.26 2.54 -30.84
C PRO A 57 5.54 3.27 -29.70
N SER A 58 5.03 4.50 -29.94
CA SER A 58 4.26 5.25 -28.96
C SER A 58 2.83 4.73 -28.76
N LEU A 59 2.30 3.97 -29.74
CA LEU A 59 0.96 3.41 -29.69
C LEU A 59 0.80 2.43 -28.52
N LEU A 60 1.82 1.62 -28.24
CA LEU A 60 1.79 0.72 -27.09
C LEU A 60 1.58 1.50 -25.78
N LYS A 61 2.30 2.63 -25.62
CA LYS A 61 2.12 3.52 -24.46
C LYS A 61 0.69 4.06 -24.39
N LYS A 62 0.10 4.47 -25.53
CA LYS A 62 -1.28 4.95 -25.62
C LYS A 62 -2.29 3.86 -25.22
N ILE A 63 -2.14 2.64 -25.77
CA ILE A 63 -2.97 1.48 -25.41
C ILE A 63 -2.90 1.25 -23.89
N LEU A 64 -1.70 1.24 -23.30
CA LEU A 64 -1.52 0.98 -21.88
C LEU A 64 -1.99 2.13 -20.98
N PHE A 65 -1.91 3.37 -21.44
CA PHE A 65 -2.37 4.53 -20.69
C PHE A 65 -3.87 4.48 -20.44
N TYR A 66 -4.66 4.03 -21.42
CA TYR A 66 -6.10 3.79 -21.25
C TYR A 66 -6.42 2.75 -20.17
N ASN A 67 -5.43 1.94 -19.78
CA ASN A 67 -5.54 0.96 -18.72
C ASN A 67 -5.25 1.53 -17.31
N SER A 68 -4.98 2.83 -17.18
CA SER A 68 -4.72 3.50 -15.89
C SER A 68 -5.91 3.45 -14.91
N ASN A 69 -7.13 3.35 -15.44
CA ASN A 69 -8.35 3.18 -14.65
C ASN A 69 -8.51 1.76 -14.07
N LEU A 70 -7.76 0.76 -14.57
CA LEU A 70 -7.66 -0.50 -13.85
C LEU A 70 -6.83 -0.24 -12.61
N ARG A 71 -7.53 -0.09 -11.48
CA ARG A 71 -6.89 0.04 -10.18
C ARG A 71 -5.81 -1.02 -10.07
N TRP A 72 -4.66 -0.56 -9.61
CA TRP A 72 -3.51 -1.41 -9.32
C TRP A 72 -2.69 -1.92 -10.53
N SER A 73 -3.00 -1.49 -11.75
CA SER A 73 -2.11 -1.69 -12.90
C SER A 73 -0.85 -0.81 -12.80
N ARG A 74 0.21 -1.12 -13.57
CA ARG A 74 1.40 -0.24 -13.67
C ARG A 74 1.00 1.18 -14.10
N SER A 75 0.09 1.30 -15.06
CA SER A 75 -0.43 2.58 -15.54
C SER A 75 -1.22 3.35 -14.47
N SER A 76 -1.96 2.64 -13.61
CA SER A 76 -2.69 3.23 -12.48
C SER A 76 -1.74 3.81 -11.44
N TRP A 77 -0.66 3.09 -11.12
CA TRP A 77 0.36 3.57 -10.19
C TRP A 77 1.17 4.73 -10.76
N TYR A 78 1.48 4.69 -12.06
CA TYR A 78 2.10 5.83 -12.74
C TYR A 78 1.20 7.07 -12.63
N ALA A 79 -0.10 6.94 -12.91
CA ALA A 79 -1.06 8.04 -12.77
C ALA A 79 -1.13 8.57 -11.32
N ARG A 80 -1.18 7.69 -10.31
CA ARG A 80 -1.11 8.08 -8.89
C ARG A 80 0.18 8.79 -8.53
N GLY A 81 1.31 8.42 -9.14
CA GLY A 81 2.58 9.10 -8.98
C GLY A 81 2.58 10.51 -9.60
N GLN A 82 1.98 10.67 -10.78
CA GLN A 82 1.80 11.98 -11.42
C GLN A 82 0.91 12.91 -10.59
N GLU A 83 -0.14 12.39 -9.97
CA GLU A 83 -0.98 13.15 -9.04
C GLU A 83 -0.17 13.69 -7.85
N LEU A 84 0.71 12.86 -7.26
CA LEU A 84 1.57 13.31 -6.17
C LEU A 84 2.55 14.41 -6.62
N LEU A 85 3.09 14.31 -7.83
CA LEU A 85 3.94 15.37 -8.40
C LEU A 85 3.16 16.67 -8.60
N ALA A 86 1.95 16.60 -9.15
CA ALA A 86 1.07 17.75 -9.32
C ALA A 86 0.72 18.41 -7.96
N MET A 87 0.45 17.61 -6.93
CA MET A 87 0.23 18.14 -5.58
C MET A 87 1.47 18.86 -5.05
N ILE A 88 2.68 18.37 -5.32
CA ILE A 88 3.91 19.03 -4.88
C ILE A 88 4.12 20.35 -5.62
N GLU A 89 3.83 20.38 -6.92
CA GLU A 89 3.93 21.60 -7.72
C GLU A 89 2.93 22.67 -7.24
N GLN A 90 1.73 22.27 -6.84
CA GLN A 90 0.66 23.18 -6.41
C GLN A 90 0.71 23.57 -4.93
N LEU A 91 1.06 22.63 -4.05
CA LEU A 91 0.99 22.80 -2.59
C LEU A 91 2.37 22.94 -1.94
N GLY A 92 3.46 22.73 -2.69
CA GLY A 92 4.82 22.74 -2.17
C GLY A 92 5.25 21.39 -1.59
N LEU A 93 6.16 21.40 -0.63
CA LEU A 93 6.62 20.15 0.00
C LEU A 93 5.54 19.66 0.99
N PRO A 94 5.22 18.35 1.01
CA PRO A 94 4.38 17.80 2.07
C PRO A 94 5.05 18.00 3.43
N THR A 95 4.26 18.24 4.47
CA THR A 95 4.74 18.51 5.82
C THR A 95 5.19 17.23 6.52
N LEU A 96 4.42 16.15 6.40
CA LEU A 96 4.70 14.86 7.07
C LEU A 96 4.65 13.69 6.10
N PHE A 97 5.62 12.79 6.23
CA PHE A 97 5.45 11.38 5.85
C PHE A 97 4.80 10.62 6.98
N PHE A 98 3.77 9.87 6.63
CA PHE A 98 2.94 9.15 7.58
C PHE A 98 2.71 7.72 7.13
N THR A 99 2.64 6.80 8.07
CA THR A 99 2.45 5.39 7.78
C THR A 99 1.73 4.69 8.91
N LEU A 100 0.70 3.92 8.55
CA LEU A 100 -0.11 3.10 9.46
C LEU A 100 0.01 1.63 9.04
N SER A 101 0.48 0.75 9.93
CA SER A 101 0.36 -0.70 9.73
C SER A 101 -1.00 -1.22 10.23
N ALA A 102 -1.41 -2.44 9.88
CA ALA A 102 -2.55 -3.08 10.55
C ALA A 102 -2.07 -4.02 11.66
N ALA A 103 -2.77 -4.00 12.78
CA ALA A 103 -2.64 -4.98 13.86
C ALA A 103 -4.03 -5.57 14.17
N ASP A 104 -4.69 -6.11 13.13
CA ASP A 104 -6.08 -6.60 13.15
C ASP A 104 -6.39 -7.60 14.27
N LEU A 105 -5.42 -8.41 14.71
CA LEU A 105 -5.57 -9.30 15.89
C LEU A 105 -5.82 -8.59 17.24
N HIS A 106 -5.73 -7.27 17.28
CA HIS A 106 -5.76 -6.42 18.48
C HIS A 106 -6.83 -5.36 18.48
N TRP A 107 -7.72 -5.42 17.51
CA TRP A 107 -8.82 -4.49 17.41
C TRP A 107 -10.01 -5.14 18.11
N PRO A 108 -10.22 -4.89 19.43
CA PRO A 108 -11.34 -5.49 20.15
C PRO A 108 -12.68 -5.15 19.49
N ASP A 109 -12.78 -3.98 18.86
CA ASP A 109 -13.92 -3.58 18.02
C ASP A 109 -14.07 -4.43 16.74
N LEU A 110 -12.98 -4.89 16.12
CA LEU A 110 -13.06 -5.88 15.04
C LEU A 110 -13.63 -7.20 15.57
N PHE A 111 -13.18 -7.70 16.73
CA PHE A 111 -13.67 -8.97 17.26
C PHE A 111 -15.09 -8.88 17.80
N HIS A 112 -15.47 -7.75 18.37
CA HIS A 112 -16.86 -7.45 18.71
C HIS A 112 -17.76 -7.51 17.46
N TYR A 113 -17.27 -7.01 16.32
CA TYR A 113 -17.97 -7.10 15.04
C TYR A 113 -17.99 -8.52 14.43
N LEU A 114 -16.91 -9.30 14.61
CA LEU A 114 -16.81 -10.65 14.05
C LEU A 114 -17.54 -11.73 14.85
N ALA A 115 -17.58 -11.58 16.17
CA ALA A 115 -18.18 -12.53 17.11
C ALA A 115 -18.82 -11.76 18.29
N PRO A 116 -19.97 -11.09 18.06
CA PRO A 116 -20.61 -10.23 19.07
C PRO A 116 -21.06 -11.00 20.32
N ASP A 117 -21.32 -12.30 20.18
CA ASP A 117 -21.80 -13.18 21.26
C ASP A 117 -20.66 -13.84 22.06
N GLU A 118 -19.40 -13.71 21.64
CA GLU A 118 -18.24 -14.26 22.34
C GLU A 118 -17.63 -13.23 23.30
N ASP A 119 -17.29 -13.64 24.53
CA ASP A 119 -16.55 -12.78 25.45
C ASP A 119 -15.12 -12.55 24.94
N LEU A 120 -14.83 -11.29 24.62
CA LEU A 120 -13.54 -10.85 24.08
C LEU A 120 -12.38 -11.09 25.05
N ASN A 121 -12.64 -11.01 26.37
CA ASN A 121 -11.61 -11.14 27.39
C ASN A 121 -11.11 -12.58 27.52
N SER A 122 -11.98 -13.55 27.29
CA SER A 122 -11.63 -14.99 27.26
C SER A 122 -11.20 -15.49 25.88
N MET A 123 -11.31 -14.65 24.83
CA MET A 123 -11.03 -15.05 23.45
C MET A 123 -9.53 -15.24 23.18
N THR A 124 -9.13 -16.48 22.97
CA THR A 124 -7.74 -16.83 22.63
C THR A 124 -7.29 -16.25 21.28
N GLU A 125 -5.99 -15.99 21.13
CA GLU A 125 -5.43 -15.53 19.85
C GLU A 125 -5.67 -16.53 18.70
N THR A 126 -5.72 -17.83 19.01
CA THR A 126 -6.06 -18.89 18.03
C THR A 126 -7.50 -18.71 17.54
N ARG A 127 -8.45 -18.41 18.43
CA ARG A 127 -9.84 -18.12 18.04
C ARG A 127 -9.92 -16.85 17.20
N ARG A 128 -9.21 -15.79 17.59
CA ARG A 128 -9.11 -14.52 16.83
C ARG A 128 -8.60 -14.73 15.40
N ARG A 129 -7.54 -15.52 15.22
CA ARG A 129 -7.03 -15.86 13.88
C ARG A 129 -8.06 -16.61 13.06
N LYS A 130 -8.71 -17.60 13.66
CA LYS A 130 -9.75 -18.39 13.01
C LYS A 130 -10.91 -17.48 12.56
N LEU A 131 -11.39 -16.57 13.41
CA LEU A 131 -12.43 -15.58 13.07
C LEU A 131 -12.01 -14.69 11.89
N ILE A 132 -10.77 -14.19 11.87
CA ILE A 132 -10.24 -13.38 10.77
C ILE A 132 -10.13 -14.19 9.47
N GLU A 133 -9.72 -15.45 9.55
CA GLU A 133 -9.58 -16.35 8.40
C GLU A 133 -10.93 -16.79 7.82
N GLU A 134 -11.93 -16.98 8.68
CA GLU A 134 -13.31 -17.31 8.32
C GLU A 134 -14.08 -16.09 7.76
N ASN A 135 -13.69 -14.87 8.15
CA ASN A 135 -14.39 -13.63 7.78
C ASN A 135 -13.52 -12.60 7.03
N PRO A 136 -12.79 -12.99 5.95
CA PRO A 136 -11.81 -12.11 5.32
C PRO A 136 -12.41 -10.83 4.74
N TYR A 137 -13.65 -10.88 4.24
CA TYR A 137 -14.34 -9.70 3.71
C TYR A 137 -14.73 -8.70 4.81
N LYS A 138 -15.25 -9.21 5.94
CA LYS A 138 -15.60 -8.36 7.09
C LYS A 138 -14.35 -7.64 7.62
N VAL A 139 -13.22 -8.34 7.69
CA VAL A 139 -11.93 -7.77 8.12
C VAL A 139 -11.43 -6.69 7.14
N ASP A 140 -11.52 -6.95 5.84
CA ASP A 140 -11.16 -5.99 4.79
C ASP A 140 -12.02 -4.71 4.85
N SER A 141 -13.35 -4.90 4.87
CA SER A 141 -14.30 -3.80 4.98
C SER A 141 -14.11 -2.99 6.27
N PHE A 142 -13.87 -3.67 7.39
CA PHE A 142 -13.58 -3.03 8.67
C PHE A 142 -12.30 -2.20 8.60
N PHE A 143 -11.22 -2.73 8.01
CA PHE A 143 -9.98 -1.98 7.84
C PHE A 143 -10.21 -0.69 7.03
N MET A 144 -10.93 -0.79 5.91
CA MET A 144 -11.20 0.35 5.05
C MET A 144 -12.01 1.42 5.79
N GLN A 145 -13.07 1.03 6.48
CA GLN A 145 -13.89 1.94 7.28
C GLN A 145 -13.11 2.57 8.43
N ARG A 146 -12.30 1.77 9.16
CA ARG A 146 -11.43 2.27 10.23
C ARG A 146 -10.42 3.28 9.69
N GLY A 147 -9.79 2.99 8.55
CA GLY A 147 -8.82 3.88 7.90
C GLY A 147 -9.46 5.19 7.46
N GLU A 148 -10.64 5.13 6.85
CA GLU A 148 -11.41 6.31 6.44
C GLU A 148 -11.78 7.18 7.64
N LYS A 149 -12.39 6.59 8.68
CA LYS A 149 -12.71 7.29 9.93
C LYS A 149 -11.48 7.86 10.60
N PHE A 150 -10.36 7.13 10.64
CA PHE A 150 -9.11 7.64 11.18
C PHE A 150 -8.61 8.86 10.41
N ILE A 151 -8.67 8.85 9.09
CA ILE A 151 -8.29 9.99 8.26
C ILE A 151 -9.21 11.19 8.56
N THR A 152 -10.52 11.00 8.58
CA THR A 152 -11.49 12.11 8.71
C THR A 152 -11.58 12.64 10.14
N GLU A 153 -11.74 11.74 11.11
CA GLU A 153 -12.04 12.09 12.51
C GLU A 153 -10.78 12.32 13.35
N VAL A 154 -9.59 11.90 12.89
CA VAL A 154 -8.32 12.06 13.63
C VAL A 154 -7.34 12.92 12.86
N LEU A 155 -6.96 12.53 11.64
CA LEU A 155 -5.94 13.27 10.91
C LEU A 155 -6.43 14.65 10.49
N LYS A 156 -7.54 14.72 9.74
CA LYS A 156 -8.08 15.99 9.25
C LYS A 156 -8.57 16.89 10.37
N SER A 157 -9.27 16.34 11.35
CA SER A 157 -9.88 17.13 12.44
C SER A 157 -8.87 17.68 13.45
N LYS A 158 -7.76 16.97 13.71
CA LYS A 158 -6.79 17.36 14.75
C LYS A 158 -5.54 18.04 14.23
N PHE A 159 -5.19 17.82 12.97
CA PHE A 159 -3.93 18.33 12.41
C PHE A 159 -4.12 19.36 11.30
N ASN A 160 -5.32 19.91 11.08
CA ASN A 160 -5.62 20.90 10.03
C ASN A 160 -5.01 20.50 8.68
N VAL A 161 -5.37 19.29 8.21
CA VAL A 161 -4.81 18.73 6.97
C VAL A 161 -5.46 19.41 5.78
N LYS A 162 -4.70 20.24 5.07
CA LYS A 162 -5.08 20.90 3.81
C LYS A 162 -5.36 19.88 2.71
N ASP A 163 -4.43 18.95 2.51
CA ASP A 163 -4.58 17.87 1.54
C ASP A 163 -3.72 16.65 1.91
N MET A 164 -4.02 15.49 1.32
CA MET A 164 -3.31 14.25 1.57
C MET A 164 -3.28 13.36 0.32
N TRP A 165 -2.09 12.86 0.00
CA TRP A 165 -1.94 11.74 -0.91
C TRP A 165 -1.66 10.47 -0.12
N PHE A 166 -2.25 9.34 -0.51
CA PHE A 166 -1.99 8.06 0.15
C PHE A 166 -1.92 6.87 -0.80
N ARG A 167 -1.28 5.81 -0.30
CA ARG A 167 -1.15 4.48 -0.89
C ARG A 167 -1.49 3.44 0.16
N ILE A 168 -2.18 2.38 -0.26
CA ILE A 168 -2.41 1.20 0.58
C ILE A 168 -1.58 0.03 0.04
N GLU A 169 -0.77 -0.60 0.90
CA GLU A 169 0.09 -1.75 0.57
C GLU A 169 -0.30 -3.01 1.34
N TYR A 170 0.02 -4.18 0.78
CA TYR A 170 -0.26 -5.48 1.39
C TYR A 170 0.96 -6.05 2.17
N GLN A 171 0.82 -6.40 3.46
CA GLN A 171 1.88 -6.94 4.36
C GLN A 171 1.50 -8.24 5.13
N HIS A 172 2.48 -8.89 5.78
CA HIS A 172 2.33 -10.18 6.49
C HIS A 172 1.95 -10.01 7.97
N ARG A 173 0.92 -10.76 8.42
CA ARG A 173 0.32 -10.75 9.78
C ARG A 173 1.36 -10.98 10.88
N THR A 174 1.40 -10.06 11.84
CA THR A 174 2.15 -10.21 13.09
C THR A 174 1.19 -10.38 14.27
N ARG A 175 1.58 -11.25 15.21
CA ARG A 175 0.86 -11.65 16.43
C ARG A 175 0.73 -10.49 17.41
N LEU A 176 0.08 -10.67 18.57
CA LEU A 176 0.36 -10.11 19.93
C LEU A 176 -0.95 -10.19 20.79
N SER A 177 -0.92 -9.83 22.10
CA SER A 177 -2.05 -9.84 23.07
C SER A 177 -2.57 -8.44 23.53
N GLU A 178 -3.53 -8.33 24.48
CA GLU A 178 -4.30 -7.12 24.90
C GLU A 178 -3.91 -6.45 26.25
N VAL A 179 -4.46 -5.25 26.55
CA VAL A 179 -5.02 -4.69 27.84
C VAL A 179 -5.10 -3.13 27.89
N ILE A 180 -5.87 -2.59 28.85
CA ILE A 180 -6.44 -1.23 29.05
C ILE A 180 -5.87 -0.48 30.29
N ASP A 181 -5.50 0.80 30.12
CA ASP A 181 -5.43 2.00 31.02
C ASP A 181 -4.61 3.06 30.26
N LEU A 182 -5.02 4.30 29.98
CA LEU A 182 -4.34 5.19 29.01
C LEU A 182 -2.80 5.27 29.10
N LYS A 183 -2.19 5.34 30.30
CA LYS A 183 -0.72 5.34 30.42
C LYS A 183 -0.13 3.95 30.22
N LYS A 184 -0.77 2.95 30.82
CA LYS A 184 -0.40 1.53 30.69
C LYS A 184 -0.59 1.04 29.25
N ASP A 185 -1.66 1.44 28.59
CA ASP A 185 -2.08 1.25 27.21
C ASP A 185 -1.05 1.85 26.27
N LEU A 186 -0.65 3.11 26.50
CA LEU A 186 0.45 3.70 25.74
C LEU A 186 1.74 2.88 25.93
N ALA A 187 2.14 2.58 27.17
CA ALA A 187 3.34 1.80 27.45
C ALA A 187 3.29 0.39 26.82
N GLU A 188 2.13 -0.26 26.86
CA GLU A 188 1.88 -1.56 26.26
C GLU A 188 1.97 -1.47 24.73
N LEU A 189 1.26 -0.53 24.10
CA LEU A 189 1.33 -0.28 22.66
C LEU A 189 2.77 0.00 22.22
N LEU A 190 3.50 0.84 22.96
CA LEU A 190 4.89 1.14 22.64
C LEU A 190 5.78 -0.09 22.71
N ASN A 191 5.72 -0.84 23.81
CA ASN A 191 6.50 -2.06 23.97
C ASN A 191 6.12 -3.15 22.95
N ARG A 192 4.85 -3.16 22.51
CA ARG A 192 4.27 -4.23 21.70
C ARG A 192 4.40 -3.99 20.20
N VAL A 193 4.06 -2.79 19.71
CA VAL A 193 4.03 -2.47 18.28
C VAL A 193 5.08 -1.46 17.83
N GLN A 194 5.67 -0.68 18.75
CA GLN A 194 6.63 0.38 18.39
C GLN A 194 8.09 0.04 18.75
N ARG A 195 8.30 -0.90 19.69
CA ARG A 195 9.61 -1.37 20.11
C ARG A 195 10.22 -2.31 19.08
N HIS A 196 11.47 -2.04 18.73
CA HIS A 196 12.27 -2.92 17.89
C HIS A 196 12.64 -4.18 18.67
N THR A 197 12.23 -5.34 18.16
CA THR A 197 12.50 -6.65 18.76
C THR A 197 13.51 -7.44 17.92
N LYS A 198 14.00 -8.57 18.47
CA LYS A 198 14.99 -9.54 17.93
C LYS A 198 15.39 -9.32 16.46
N HIS A 199 16.69 -9.17 16.23
CA HIS A 199 17.32 -9.19 14.90
C HIS A 199 17.27 -10.60 14.31
N GLN A 200 16.13 -11.00 13.75
CA GLN A 200 16.09 -12.18 12.90
C GLN A 200 16.90 -11.91 11.62
N ALA A 201 17.71 -12.90 11.23
CA ALA A 201 18.52 -12.85 10.03
C ALA A 201 17.66 -12.58 8.78
N GLY A 202 18.17 -11.76 7.85
CA GLY A 202 17.56 -11.52 6.55
C GLY A 202 16.79 -10.20 6.43
N TYR A 203 15.65 -10.02 7.14
CA TYR A 203 14.85 -8.80 6.96
C TYR A 203 15.43 -7.61 7.75
N ARG A 204 15.67 -7.80 9.05
CA ARG A 204 16.15 -6.75 9.95
C ARG A 204 17.67 -6.67 9.99
N TRP A 205 18.35 -7.81 10.02
CA TRP A 205 19.80 -7.89 9.99
C TRP A 205 20.27 -8.04 8.55
N ARG A 206 20.92 -6.99 8.01
CA ARG A 206 21.32 -6.94 6.60
C ARG A 206 22.76 -6.48 6.46
N LYS A 207 23.45 -7.01 5.45
CA LYS A 207 24.77 -6.53 5.05
C LYS A 207 24.60 -5.14 4.42
N ASN A 208 25.16 -4.12 5.06
CA ASN A 208 25.20 -2.77 4.50
C ASN A 208 26.12 -2.77 3.26
N LYS A 209 25.64 -2.18 2.17
CA LYS A 209 26.34 -2.18 0.88
C LYS A 209 27.63 -1.36 0.89
N LYS A 210 27.65 -0.26 1.67
CA LYS A 210 28.77 0.67 1.84
C LYS A 210 29.80 0.09 2.82
N THR A 211 29.38 -0.23 4.05
CA THR A 211 30.30 -0.66 5.12
C THR A 211 30.68 -2.14 5.05
N LYS A 212 29.97 -2.94 4.23
CA LYS A 212 30.08 -4.40 4.12
C LYS A 212 29.85 -5.17 5.44
N LYS A 213 29.48 -4.49 6.52
CA LYS A 213 29.16 -5.10 7.81
C LYS A 213 27.69 -5.47 7.88
N TYR A 214 27.39 -6.49 8.67
CA TYR A 214 26.00 -6.79 9.02
C TYR A 214 25.55 -5.85 10.13
N GLU A 215 24.47 -5.14 9.86
CA GLU A 215 23.90 -4.17 10.79
C GLU A 215 22.38 -4.19 10.70
N CYS A 216 21.74 -3.55 11.68
CA CYS A 216 20.29 -3.39 11.66
C CYS A 216 19.89 -2.45 10.52
N ARG A 217 19.01 -2.92 9.64
CA ARG A 217 18.41 -2.13 8.55
C ARG A 217 17.79 -0.81 9.04
N PHE A 218 17.26 -0.79 10.25
CA PHE A 218 16.59 0.36 10.84
C PHE A 218 17.52 1.19 11.77
N LYS A 219 18.81 0.84 11.81
CA LYS A 219 19.85 1.45 12.65
C LYS A 219 19.50 1.42 14.15
N PHE A 220 19.09 0.25 14.65
CA PHE A 220 18.96 -0.02 16.09
C PHE A 220 20.22 -0.76 16.62
N PRO A 221 20.61 -0.57 17.89
CA PRO A 221 20.02 0.36 18.85
C PRO A 221 20.27 1.83 18.47
N LYS A 222 19.33 2.70 18.81
CA LYS A 222 19.44 4.15 18.56
C LYS A 222 20.17 4.83 19.70
N GLU A 223 20.89 5.91 19.41
CA GLU A 223 21.43 6.78 20.45
C GLU A 223 20.31 7.35 21.31
N LEU A 224 20.58 7.43 22.62
CA LEU A 224 19.74 8.14 23.57
C LEU A 224 19.91 9.65 23.36
N ALA A 225 18.86 10.40 23.61
CA ALA A 225 18.86 11.85 23.49
C ALA A 225 17.97 12.44 24.58
N GLU A 226 18.47 13.41 25.32
CA GLU A 226 17.69 14.08 26.37
C GLU A 226 16.65 15.03 25.76
N GLU A 227 17.01 15.68 24.66
CA GLU A 227 16.19 16.68 23.99
C GLU A 227 15.89 16.31 22.53
N THR A 228 14.81 16.90 22.01
CA THR A 228 14.47 16.79 20.59
C THR A 228 15.23 17.85 19.80
N ILE A 229 16.07 17.42 18.87
CA ILE A 229 16.92 18.30 18.06
C ILE A 229 16.83 17.97 16.58
N ILE A 230 17.13 18.97 15.75
CA ILE A 230 17.35 18.78 14.32
C ILE A 230 18.85 18.79 14.08
N LYS A 231 19.40 17.69 13.56
CA LYS A 231 20.84 17.57 13.25
C LYS A 231 21.08 17.16 11.81
N ARG A 232 22.29 17.40 11.31
CA ARG A 232 22.73 16.80 10.04
C ARG A 232 23.20 15.37 10.30
N SER A 233 22.64 14.44 9.55
CA SER A 233 23.04 13.03 9.52
C SER A 233 24.38 12.84 8.81
N GLU A 234 24.97 11.66 8.94
CA GLU A 234 26.22 11.25 8.26
C GLU A 234 26.15 11.39 6.74
N ASP A 235 24.96 11.23 6.15
CA ASP A 235 24.74 11.40 4.71
C ASP A 235 24.44 12.87 4.34
N ASN A 236 24.73 13.83 5.23
CA ASN A 236 24.48 15.28 5.13
C ASN A 236 23.00 15.65 4.95
N ASP A 237 22.08 14.77 5.37
CA ASP A 237 20.63 15.02 5.36
C ASP A 237 20.19 15.61 6.69
N VAL A 238 19.21 16.50 6.67
CA VAL A 238 18.59 17.03 7.89
C VAL A 238 17.70 15.94 8.50
N GLU A 239 17.94 15.60 9.78
CA GLU A 239 17.24 14.56 10.52
C GLU A 239 16.69 15.11 11.84
N LEU A 240 15.43 14.78 12.14
CA LEU A 240 14.84 14.99 13.46
C LEU A 240 15.27 13.84 14.38
N VAL A 241 15.97 14.17 15.45
CA VAL A 241 16.26 13.26 16.57
C VAL A 241 15.30 13.63 17.69
N THR A 242 14.37 12.74 18.01
CA THR A 242 13.47 12.91 19.14
C THR A 242 14.17 12.54 20.45
N ALA A 243 13.86 13.25 21.52
CA ALA A 243 14.21 12.83 22.88
C ALA A 243 13.82 11.35 23.08
N ARG A 244 14.75 10.56 23.61
CA ARG A 244 14.65 9.10 23.73
C ARG A 244 15.47 8.62 24.91
N ASN A 245 14.79 8.00 25.86
CA ASN A 245 15.37 7.26 26.98
C ASN A 245 15.45 5.73 26.75
N ASP A 246 14.89 5.23 25.64
CA ASP A 246 14.91 3.81 25.28
C ASP A 246 15.47 3.58 23.87
N ASN A 247 16.66 3.00 23.78
CA ASN A 247 17.40 2.80 22.54
C ASN A 247 16.76 1.81 21.54
N LEU A 248 15.73 1.06 21.94
CA LEU A 248 14.98 0.14 21.08
C LEU A 248 13.60 0.68 20.69
N LEU A 249 13.19 1.84 21.22
CA LEU A 249 11.91 2.43 20.91
C LEU A 249 11.97 3.29 19.65
N ASN A 250 11.12 2.97 18.67
CA ASN A 250 10.96 3.83 17.50
C ASN A 250 10.16 5.09 17.85
N LYS A 251 10.36 6.17 17.08
CA LYS A 251 9.60 7.42 17.23
C LYS A 251 8.09 7.18 17.10
N TYR A 252 7.28 7.94 17.82
CA TYR A 252 5.83 7.81 17.79
C TYR A 252 5.15 9.11 18.17
N ASN A 253 3.85 9.21 17.89
CA ASN A 253 2.95 10.20 18.46
C ASN A 253 1.93 9.44 19.33
N ALA A 254 1.82 9.81 20.60
CA ALA A 254 0.99 9.08 21.58
C ALA A 254 -0.49 9.04 21.18
N TYR A 255 -1.05 10.18 20.78
CA TYR A 255 -2.44 10.28 20.36
C TYR A 255 -2.75 9.40 19.14
N ILE A 256 -1.86 9.43 18.14
CA ILE A 256 -2.00 8.65 16.91
C ILE A 256 -1.91 7.14 17.21
N ILE A 257 -0.90 6.70 17.98
CA ILE A 257 -0.70 5.26 18.22
C ILE A 257 -1.81 4.68 19.10
N GLN A 258 -2.35 5.44 20.05
CA GLN A 258 -3.46 4.99 20.92
C GLN A 258 -4.78 4.90 20.17
N THR A 259 -5.02 5.80 19.22
CA THR A 259 -6.23 5.77 18.39
C THR A 259 -6.14 4.70 17.30
N TRP A 260 -4.97 4.55 16.67
CA TRP A 260 -4.76 3.59 15.60
C TRP A 260 -4.51 2.15 16.08
N ARG A 261 -3.84 2.00 17.24
CA ARG A 261 -3.52 0.73 17.91
C ARG A 261 -2.65 -0.23 17.07
N ALA A 262 -1.74 0.30 16.26
CA ALA A 262 -0.76 -0.48 15.51
C ALA A 262 0.54 0.32 15.30
N ASN A 263 1.58 -0.31 14.74
CA ASN A 263 2.84 0.35 14.44
C ASN A 263 2.62 1.56 13.52
N ILE A 264 3.17 2.70 13.91
CA ILE A 264 3.13 3.93 13.13
C ILE A 264 4.54 4.37 12.77
N ASP A 265 4.68 5.08 11.66
CA ASP A 265 5.89 5.81 11.34
C ASP A 265 5.51 7.21 10.87
N VAL A 266 6.00 8.22 11.60
CA VAL A 266 5.72 9.64 11.35
C VAL A 266 7.04 10.36 11.25
N SER A 267 7.25 11.08 10.15
CA SER A 267 8.48 11.82 9.90
C SER A 267 8.15 13.18 9.29
N PRO A 268 8.68 14.28 9.81
CA PRO A 268 8.61 15.54 9.07
C PRO A 268 9.45 15.45 7.80
N VAL A 269 9.02 16.17 6.77
CA VAL A 269 9.80 16.32 5.53
C VAL A 269 10.71 17.53 5.71
N LEU A 270 11.97 17.25 6.03
CA LEU A 270 12.94 18.30 6.40
C LEU A 270 13.80 18.80 5.23
N SER A 271 13.72 18.15 4.06
CA SER A 271 14.48 18.57 2.88
C SER A 271 13.85 18.10 1.57
N LYS A 272 14.09 18.85 0.49
CA LYS A 272 13.73 18.44 -0.88
C LYS A 272 14.35 17.09 -1.24
N ARG A 273 15.58 16.82 -0.78
CA ARG A 273 16.25 15.53 -1.03
C ARG A 273 15.55 14.37 -0.33
N ALA A 274 15.11 14.54 0.92
CA ALA A 274 14.34 13.53 1.63
C ALA A 274 13.03 13.23 0.88
N LEU A 275 12.38 14.26 0.34
CA LEU A 275 11.21 14.09 -0.52
C LEU A 275 11.52 13.33 -1.80
N VAL A 276 12.53 13.73 -2.57
CA VAL A 276 12.89 13.05 -3.82
C VAL A 276 13.23 11.58 -3.57
N ASN A 277 14.00 11.27 -2.52
CA ASN A 277 14.32 9.88 -2.17
C ASN A 277 13.08 9.08 -1.77
N TYR A 278 12.16 9.70 -1.03
CA TYR A 278 10.88 9.10 -0.68
C TYR A 278 10.05 8.83 -1.94
N LEU A 279 9.79 9.85 -2.75
CA LEU A 279 9.05 9.74 -4.01
C LEU A 279 9.66 8.71 -4.94
N ALA A 280 10.97 8.75 -5.16
CA ALA A 280 11.68 7.78 -5.96
C ALA A 280 11.41 6.37 -5.44
N LYS A 281 11.52 6.12 -4.14
CA LYS A 281 11.21 4.81 -3.54
C LYS A 281 9.77 4.36 -3.77
N TYR A 282 8.77 5.26 -3.77
CA TYR A 282 7.35 4.88 -3.89
C TYR A 282 6.83 4.83 -5.33
N ILE A 283 7.32 5.73 -6.19
CA ILE A 283 7.04 5.75 -7.64
C ILE A 283 7.78 4.59 -8.32
N SER A 284 9.04 4.33 -7.95
CA SER A 284 9.83 3.23 -8.53
C SER A 284 9.60 1.86 -7.88
N LYS A 285 8.71 1.75 -6.89
CA LYS A 285 8.39 0.47 -6.25
C LYS A 285 7.63 -0.40 -7.24
N SER A 286 8.38 -1.14 -8.04
CA SER A 286 7.86 -2.16 -8.92
C SER A 286 7.12 -3.21 -8.10
N GLU A 287 5.90 -3.52 -8.52
CA GLU A 287 5.29 -4.79 -8.13
C GLU A 287 6.16 -5.91 -8.70
N THR A 288 6.27 -7.01 -7.96
CA THR A 288 7.15 -8.16 -8.25
C THR A 288 7.16 -8.46 -9.76
N LYS A 289 8.36 -8.49 -10.35
CA LYS A 289 8.65 -8.64 -11.78
C LYS A 289 7.57 -9.47 -12.50
N SER A 290 6.65 -8.78 -13.17
CA SER A 290 6.15 -9.29 -14.45
C SER A 290 7.20 -8.90 -15.50
N GLU A 291 7.38 -9.75 -16.50
CA GLU A 291 8.23 -9.56 -17.68
C GLU A 291 8.11 -8.13 -18.24
N GLU A 292 9.13 -7.67 -18.99
CA GLU A 292 9.03 -6.36 -19.63
C GLU A 292 7.77 -6.34 -20.51
N LEU A 293 7.04 -5.23 -20.49
CA LEU A 293 5.69 -5.18 -21.05
C LEU A 293 5.68 -5.39 -22.58
N THR A 294 6.80 -5.07 -23.22
CA THR A 294 7.11 -5.38 -24.62
C THR A 294 7.28 -6.89 -24.83
N GLU A 295 7.91 -7.60 -23.88
CA GLU A 295 8.01 -9.06 -23.91
C GLU A 295 6.62 -9.70 -23.76
N LEU A 296 5.77 -9.19 -22.85
CA LEU A 296 4.40 -9.68 -22.69
C LEU A 296 3.56 -9.51 -23.96
N LEU A 297 3.69 -8.36 -24.63
CA LEU A 297 3.08 -8.11 -25.93
C LEU A 297 3.61 -9.12 -26.95
N GLN A 298 4.93 -9.22 -27.10
CA GLN A 298 5.57 -10.10 -28.07
C GLN A 298 5.15 -11.56 -27.86
N ILE A 299 5.20 -12.07 -26.62
CA ILE A 299 4.73 -13.40 -26.23
C ILE A 299 3.26 -13.59 -26.61
N GLN A 300 2.42 -12.56 -26.49
CA GLN A 300 1.01 -12.66 -26.85
C GLN A 300 0.80 -12.69 -28.36
N MET A 301 1.53 -11.85 -29.10
CA MET A 301 1.52 -11.86 -30.56
C MET A 301 2.00 -13.19 -31.10
N ASP A 302 3.02 -13.80 -30.50
CA ASP A 302 3.58 -15.07 -30.96
C ASP A 302 2.67 -16.27 -30.62
N LYS A 303 1.78 -16.15 -29.63
CA LYS A 303 0.84 -17.20 -29.20
C LYS A 303 -0.56 -17.13 -29.82
N THR A 304 -0.88 -16.09 -30.58
CA THR A 304 -2.21 -15.87 -31.16
C THR A 304 -2.21 -16.10 -32.67
N ASP A 305 -3.32 -16.61 -33.22
CA ASP A 305 -3.45 -16.83 -34.67
C ASP A 305 -3.51 -15.50 -35.42
N SER A 306 -3.06 -15.47 -36.69
CA SER A 306 -3.05 -14.26 -37.55
C SER A 306 -4.44 -13.61 -37.64
N ASP A 307 -5.51 -14.41 -37.66
CA ASP A 307 -6.89 -13.94 -37.77
C ASP A 307 -7.46 -13.34 -36.48
N THR A 308 -6.71 -13.38 -35.38
CA THR A 308 -7.12 -12.81 -34.10
C THR A 308 -7.32 -11.30 -34.22
N SER A 309 -8.48 -10.81 -33.79
CA SER A 309 -8.75 -9.36 -33.80
C SER A 309 -7.81 -8.59 -32.87
N ALA A 310 -7.42 -7.39 -33.27
CA ALA A 310 -6.65 -6.46 -32.45
C ALA A 310 -7.33 -6.19 -31.10
N LYS A 311 -8.66 -6.15 -31.06
CA LYS A 311 -9.44 -6.03 -29.83
C LYS A 311 -9.17 -7.16 -28.84
N SER A 312 -9.17 -8.41 -29.30
CA SER A 312 -8.89 -9.56 -28.44
C SER A 312 -7.46 -9.49 -27.88
N ILE A 313 -6.49 -9.14 -28.73
CA ILE A 313 -5.08 -8.99 -28.33
C ILE A 313 -4.93 -7.88 -27.28
N ILE A 314 -5.52 -6.70 -27.50
CA ILE A 314 -5.52 -5.57 -26.55
C ILE A 314 -6.16 -5.97 -25.21
N GLN A 315 -7.30 -6.66 -25.25
CA GLN A 315 -7.97 -7.16 -24.04
C GLN A 315 -7.11 -8.16 -23.27
N GLN A 316 -6.41 -9.06 -23.97
CA GLN A 316 -5.49 -10.03 -23.38
C GLN A 316 -4.26 -9.36 -22.75
N ILE A 317 -3.70 -8.32 -23.39
CA ILE A 317 -2.64 -7.50 -22.81
C ILE A 317 -3.09 -6.85 -21.51
N TYR A 318 -4.30 -6.27 -21.48
CA TYR A 318 -4.84 -5.67 -20.26
C TYR A 318 -5.03 -6.71 -19.15
N MET A 319 -5.52 -7.91 -19.48
CA MET A 319 -5.66 -9.01 -18.51
C MET A 319 -4.31 -9.44 -17.91
N LYS A 320 -3.27 -9.59 -18.73
CA LYS A 320 -1.91 -9.95 -18.25
C LYS A 320 -1.22 -8.82 -17.49
N SER A 321 -1.55 -7.56 -17.79
CA SER A 321 -1.03 -6.41 -17.06
C SER A 321 -1.61 -6.26 -15.64
N CYS A 322 -2.71 -6.95 -15.35
CA CYS A 322 -3.24 -7.10 -14.00
C CYS A 322 -2.40 -8.16 -13.28
N CYS A 323 -1.48 -7.74 -12.42
CA CYS A 323 -0.58 -8.66 -11.71
C CYS A 323 -1.34 -9.78 -11.00
N GLU A 324 -0.90 -11.03 -11.14
CA GLU A 324 -1.29 -12.13 -10.26
C GLU A 324 -0.78 -11.80 -8.84
N ARG A 325 -1.69 -11.70 -7.87
CA ARG A 325 -1.38 -11.27 -6.51
C ARG A 325 -1.63 -12.33 -5.46
N ASP A 326 -0.75 -12.33 -4.47
CA ASP A 326 -0.92 -13.06 -3.22
C ASP A 326 -1.75 -12.22 -2.22
N ILE A 327 -3.07 -12.46 -2.20
CA ILE A 327 -4.09 -11.75 -1.39
C ILE A 327 -4.12 -12.26 0.07
N ARG A 328 -3.08 -12.95 0.54
CA ARG A 328 -2.96 -13.39 1.95
C ARG A 328 -2.51 -12.28 2.91
N LYS A 329 -2.49 -11.03 2.47
CA LYS A 329 -1.80 -9.92 3.13
C LYS A 329 -2.80 -8.84 3.59
N PHE A 330 -2.43 -8.02 4.57
CA PHE A 330 -3.25 -6.92 5.14
C PHE A 330 -2.74 -5.53 4.70
N PHE A 331 -3.51 -4.49 4.95
CA PHE A 331 -3.24 -3.13 4.46
C PHE A 331 -2.26 -2.29 5.31
N LYS A 332 -1.43 -1.51 4.64
CA LYS A 332 -0.54 -0.49 5.21
C LYS A 332 -0.84 0.83 4.50
N LEU A 333 -1.36 1.82 5.23
CA LEU A 333 -1.54 3.17 4.70
C LEU A 333 -0.20 3.89 4.72
N ILE A 334 0.16 4.53 3.62
CA ILE A 334 1.34 5.37 3.48
C ILE A 334 0.84 6.68 2.93
N ALA A 335 1.05 7.78 3.65
CA ALA A 335 0.51 9.07 3.29
C ALA A 335 1.55 10.18 3.34
N THR A 336 1.36 11.19 2.51
CA THR A 336 1.98 12.50 2.61
C THR A 336 0.91 13.50 3.02
N LEU A 337 1.09 14.18 4.13
CA LEU A 337 0.15 15.17 4.66
C LEU A 337 0.68 16.57 4.39
N TYR A 338 -0.20 17.45 3.90
CA TYR A 338 0.01 18.89 3.83
C TYR A 338 -0.80 19.51 4.97
N LEU A 339 -0.11 20.06 5.97
CA LEU A 339 -0.78 20.78 7.05
C LEU A 339 -0.93 22.25 6.66
N GLU A 340 -1.97 22.90 7.14
CA GLU A 340 -2.07 24.35 7.04
C GLU A 340 -0.99 25.01 7.91
N ASN A 341 -0.38 26.08 7.42
CA ASN A 341 0.41 26.95 8.27
C ASN A 341 -0.58 27.70 9.14
N ASN A 342 -0.65 27.36 10.43
CA ASN A 342 -1.26 28.29 11.37
C ASN A 342 -0.26 29.46 11.47
N GLU A 343 -0.58 30.57 10.81
CA GLU A 343 -0.04 31.88 11.19
C GLU A 343 -0.67 32.25 12.53
N ASP A 344 -0.12 31.73 13.62
CA ASP A 344 -0.38 32.20 14.99
C ASP A 344 0.95 32.21 15.77
#